data_AF-M5SZW2-F1
#
_entry.id   AF-M5SZW2-F1
#
_cell.length_a   1.000
_cell.length_b   1.000
_cell.length_c   1.000
_cell.angle_alpha   90.00
_cell.angle_beta   90.00
_cell.angle_gamma   90.00
#
_symmetry.space_group_name_H-M   'P 1'
#
loop_
_entity.id
_entity.type
_entity.pdbx_description
1 polymer ?
#
loop_
_entity_poly.entity_id
_entity_poly.type
_entity_poly.pdbx_seq_one_letter_code
_entity_poly.pdbx_strand_id
1 'polypeptide(L)'
;MNRIKQEAVRTENLLICSESIRRTPGTMSNEESMFDEVVAVAVAEPETQHDERRGTKPKRQPPYHVILWDDTDHSFDYVIMMMKRLFRMPIEKGFQVAKEVDSSGRAICMTTTLELAELKRDQIHAFGKDELLPRCKGSMSATIEPAEG
;
A
#
# COMPACT_ATOMS: atom_id res chain seq x y z
N MET A 1 -23.62 11.95 -45.09
CA MET A 1 -22.62 10.96 -44.64
C MET A 1 -23.13 10.32 -43.35
N ASN A 2 -24.03 9.34 -43.37
CA ASN A 2 -23.83 7.93 -43.76
C ASN A 2 -22.54 7.33 -43.19
N ARG A 3 -22.57 6.78 -41.97
CA ARG A 3 -22.59 5.32 -41.71
C ARG A 3 -21.98 4.97 -40.34
N ILE A 4 -22.85 4.41 -39.50
CA ILE A 4 -22.62 3.14 -38.78
C ILE A 4 -21.61 3.20 -37.64
N LYS A 5 -22.16 3.52 -36.46
CA LYS A 5 -21.91 2.76 -35.23
C LYS A 5 -22.00 1.27 -35.55
N GLN A 6 -20.95 0.47 -35.37
CA GLN A 6 -21.01 -0.96 -35.01
C GLN A 6 -19.57 -1.48 -34.88
N GLU A 7 -19.14 -1.75 -33.65
CA GLU A 7 -18.39 -2.98 -33.41
C GLU A 7 -18.88 -3.53 -32.08
N ALA A 8 -19.79 -4.47 -32.23
CA ALA A 8 -20.50 -5.15 -31.19
C ALA A 8 -20.17 -6.63 -31.31
N VAL A 9 -20.33 -7.32 -30.17
CA VAL A 9 -20.52 -8.77 -30.04
C VAL A 9 -19.22 -9.58 -30.22
N ARG A 10 -18.76 -10.35 -29.24
CA ARG A 10 -19.38 -11.60 -28.78
C ARG A 10 -18.53 -12.17 -27.62
N THR A 11 -19.14 -12.40 -26.45
CA THR A 11 -19.33 -13.73 -25.77
C THR A 11 -18.05 -14.22 -25.03
N GLU A 12 -18.05 -14.78 -23.82
CA GLU A 12 -19.04 -15.60 -23.13
C GLU A 12 -19.08 -15.33 -21.63
N ASN A 13 -20.30 -15.33 -21.14
CA ASN A 13 -20.72 -15.40 -19.75
C ASN A 13 -21.08 -16.87 -19.46
N LEU A 14 -20.84 -17.28 -18.21
CA LEU A 14 -21.65 -18.28 -17.50
C LEU A 14 -21.34 -19.79 -17.64
N LEU A 15 -21.28 -20.42 -16.45
CA LEU A 15 -21.74 -21.77 -16.10
C LEU A 15 -20.95 -22.97 -16.66
N ILE A 16 -20.20 -23.64 -15.78
CA ILE A 16 -20.22 -25.10 -15.74
C ILE A 16 -20.74 -25.52 -14.37
N CYS A 17 -21.97 -26.02 -14.43
CA CYS A 17 -22.71 -26.67 -13.38
C CYS A 17 -22.04 -27.95 -12.89
N SER A 18 -22.31 -28.18 -11.61
CA SER A 18 -22.57 -29.43 -10.92
C SER A 18 -22.63 -30.77 -11.70
N GLU A 19 -22.23 -31.79 -10.92
CA GLU A 19 -22.99 -33.03 -10.65
C GLU A 19 -22.53 -34.38 -11.25
N SER A 20 -22.23 -35.28 -10.31
CA SER A 20 -22.90 -36.59 -10.16
C SER A 20 -22.17 -37.84 -10.68
N ILE A 21 -21.53 -38.55 -9.74
CA ILE A 21 -21.47 -40.02 -9.76
C ILE A 21 -22.53 -40.56 -8.78
N ARG A 22 -23.68 -40.80 -9.38
CA ARG A 22 -24.77 -41.77 -9.15
C ARG A 22 -24.66 -42.76 -7.96
N ARG A 23 -25.73 -42.68 -7.15
CA ARG A 23 -26.68 -43.74 -6.68
C ARG A 23 -26.20 -44.85 -5.74
N THR A 24 -26.92 -45.00 -4.62
CA THR A 24 -27.96 -46.06 -4.41
C THR A 24 -29.01 -45.64 -3.36
N PRO A 25 -30.20 -46.28 -3.32
CA PRO A 25 -31.40 -45.73 -2.70
C PRO A 25 -31.74 -46.34 -1.33
N GLY A 26 -32.35 -45.50 -0.48
CA GLY A 26 -33.53 -45.76 0.35
C GLY A 26 -33.49 -46.84 1.43
N THR A 27 -33.69 -46.46 2.69
CA THR A 27 -34.86 -46.86 3.51
C THR A 27 -34.90 -46.07 4.82
N MET A 28 -36.10 -45.65 5.22
CA MET A 28 -36.40 -44.97 6.48
C MET A 28 -36.44 -45.99 7.63
N SER A 29 -35.84 -45.67 8.77
CA SER A 29 -36.34 -46.07 10.10
C SER A 29 -35.74 -45.13 11.15
N ASN A 30 -36.61 -44.40 11.84
CA ASN A 30 -36.34 -43.82 13.15
C ASN A 30 -35.89 -44.94 14.09
N GLU A 31 -34.77 -44.77 14.79
CA GLU A 31 -34.57 -45.34 16.12
C GLU A 31 -33.85 -44.32 16.99
N GLU A 32 -34.59 -43.90 18.02
CA GLU A 32 -34.18 -43.05 19.12
C GLU A 32 -33.04 -43.68 19.92
N SER A 33 -32.24 -42.84 20.58
CA SER A 33 -32.16 -42.82 22.05
C SER A 33 -30.75 -42.54 22.57
N MET A 34 -30.77 -41.83 23.71
CA MET A 34 -29.77 -41.88 24.78
C MET A 34 -28.37 -41.36 24.46
N PHE A 35 -28.13 -40.09 24.76
CA PHE A 35 -27.01 -39.69 25.64
C PHE A 35 -27.43 -38.46 26.44
N ASP A 36 -28.10 -38.71 27.57
CA ASP A 36 -28.15 -37.79 28.71
C ASP A 36 -26.80 -37.90 29.42
N GLU A 37 -26.00 -36.83 29.47
CA GLU A 37 -25.28 -36.49 30.71
C GLU A 37 -24.87 -35.02 30.76
N VAL A 38 -25.26 -34.41 31.87
CA VAL A 38 -25.18 -33.00 32.22
C VAL A 38 -23.76 -32.57 32.64
N VAL A 39 -23.24 -31.49 32.05
CA VAL A 39 -22.24 -30.66 32.73
C VAL A 39 -22.62 -29.19 32.54
N ALA A 40 -23.37 -28.67 33.52
CA ALA A 40 -23.59 -27.24 33.67
C ALA A 40 -22.28 -26.59 34.15
N VAL A 41 -21.43 -26.19 33.20
CA VAL A 41 -20.32 -25.28 33.51
C VAL A 41 -20.92 -23.89 33.63
N ALA A 42 -21.12 -23.44 34.88
CA ALA A 42 -21.45 -22.05 35.17
C ALA A 42 -20.28 -21.17 34.72
N VAL A 43 -20.44 -20.51 33.58
CA VAL A 43 -19.51 -19.48 33.11
C VAL A 43 -19.72 -18.26 34.01
N ALA A 44 -18.81 -18.07 34.96
CA ALA A 44 -18.73 -16.83 35.70
C ALA A 44 -18.40 -15.71 34.71
N GLU A 45 -19.33 -14.79 34.49
CA GLU A 45 -19.08 -13.56 33.75
C GLU A 45 -18.00 -12.76 34.51
N PRO A 46 -16.85 -12.45 33.89
CA PRO A 46 -15.86 -11.60 34.55
C PRO A 46 -16.44 -10.18 34.62
N GLU A 47 -16.68 -9.69 35.83
CA GLU A 47 -16.94 -8.28 36.07
C GLU A 47 -15.70 -7.47 35.67
N THR A 48 -15.70 -6.96 34.44
CA THR A 48 -14.67 -6.05 33.94
C THR A 48 -14.78 -4.74 34.69
N GLN A 49 -14.05 -4.61 35.80
CA GLN A 49 -13.83 -3.33 36.45
C GLN A 49 -13.08 -2.42 35.47
N HIS A 50 -13.84 -1.53 34.83
CA HIS A 50 -13.33 -0.44 34.01
C HIS A 50 -12.62 0.56 34.93
N ASP A 51 -11.33 0.35 35.12
CA ASP A 51 -10.43 1.30 35.78
C ASP A 51 -10.37 2.56 34.90
N GLU A 52 -11.09 3.62 35.30
CA GLU A 52 -11.11 4.94 34.67
C GLU A 52 -9.75 5.64 34.84
N ARG A 53 -8.71 5.09 34.23
CA ARG A 53 -7.41 5.75 34.11
C ARG A 53 -7.59 6.95 33.21
N ARG A 54 -7.54 8.14 33.81
CA ARG A 54 -7.46 9.46 33.17
C ARG A 54 -6.74 9.37 31.82
N GLY A 55 -7.51 9.40 30.75
CA GLY A 55 -7.03 9.15 29.40
C GLY A 55 -6.17 10.30 28.88
N THR A 56 -4.86 10.24 29.11
CA THR A 56 -3.92 10.86 28.19
C THR A 56 -4.07 10.15 26.85
N LYS A 57 -4.82 10.76 25.91
CA LYS A 57 -4.93 10.27 24.54
C LYS A 57 -3.51 10.04 24.00
N PRO A 58 -3.20 8.89 23.38
CA PRO A 58 -1.89 8.68 22.77
C PRO A 58 -1.62 9.83 21.79
N LYS A 59 -0.49 10.53 21.97
CA LYS A 59 -0.06 11.56 21.02
C LYS A 59 0.21 10.87 19.69
N ARG A 60 -0.54 11.20 18.65
CA ARG A 60 -0.27 10.71 17.29
C ARG A 60 1.09 11.26 16.87
N GLN A 61 1.97 10.39 16.37
CA GLN A 61 3.23 10.84 15.79
C GLN A 61 2.91 11.75 14.60
N PRO A 62 3.62 12.88 14.46
CA PRO A 62 3.46 13.74 13.30
C PRO A 62 3.88 12.96 12.03
N PRO A 63 3.32 13.30 10.87
CA PRO A 63 3.84 12.79 9.61
C PRO A 63 5.27 13.30 9.37
N TYR A 64 5.99 12.67 8.46
CA TYR A 64 7.36 13.00 8.08
C TYR A 64 7.44 13.27 6.58
N HIS A 65 8.18 14.30 6.21
CA HIS A 65 8.52 14.65 4.84
C HIS A 65 9.80 13.95 4.41
N VAL A 66 9.78 13.32 3.25
CA VAL A 66 10.98 12.88 2.54
C VAL A 66 11.42 14.00 1.63
N ILE A 67 12.60 14.56 1.89
CA ILE A 67 13.13 15.72 1.18
C ILE A 67 14.29 15.25 0.30
N LEU A 68 14.22 15.62 -0.98
CA LEU A 68 15.31 15.44 -1.92
C LEU A 68 16.09 16.74 -2.03
N TRP A 69 17.42 16.65 -1.99
CA TRP A 69 18.33 17.79 -2.09
C TRP A 69 18.94 17.86 -3.48
N ASP A 70 19.10 19.08 -3.97
CA ASP A 70 19.74 19.33 -5.26
C ASP A 70 21.24 19.02 -5.24
N ASP A 71 21.75 18.58 -6.39
CA ASP A 71 23.18 18.34 -6.63
C ASP A 71 23.52 18.65 -8.10
N THR A 72 24.73 19.13 -8.34
CA THR A 72 25.28 19.48 -9.65
C THR A 72 25.56 18.29 -10.57
N ASP A 73 25.45 17.07 -10.05
CA ASP A 73 25.86 15.84 -10.73
C ASP A 73 24.71 14.98 -11.28
N HIS A 74 23.46 15.44 -11.25
CA HIS A 74 22.29 14.66 -11.69
C HIS A 74 21.44 15.39 -12.74
N SER A 75 20.86 14.61 -13.67
CA SER A 75 19.97 15.14 -14.71
C SER A 75 18.49 15.15 -14.30
N PHE A 76 17.67 15.97 -14.98
CA PHE A 76 16.22 15.94 -14.82
C PHE A 76 15.63 14.53 -15.07
N ASP A 77 16.13 13.83 -16.10
CA ASP A 77 15.64 12.50 -16.46
C ASP A 77 15.89 11.47 -15.35
N TYR A 78 17.04 11.56 -14.68
CA TYR A 78 17.35 10.73 -13.53
C TYR A 78 16.35 10.93 -12.40
N VAL A 79 16.05 12.19 -12.03
CA VAL A 79 15.08 12.51 -10.98
C VAL A 79 13.69 11.99 -11.34
N ILE A 80 13.24 12.20 -12.59
CA ILE A 80 11.94 11.72 -13.07
C ILE A 80 11.84 10.20 -12.99
N MET A 81 12.88 9.47 -13.42
CA MET A 81 12.92 8.01 -13.35
C MET A 81 12.95 7.48 -11.92
N MET A 82 13.69 8.14 -11.03
CA MET A 82 13.71 7.83 -9.60
C MET A 82 12.32 8.01 -8.98
N MET A 83 11.65 9.14 -9.24
CA MET A 83 10.28 9.41 -8.76
C MET A 83 9.28 8.37 -9.26
N LYS A 84 9.38 7.99 -10.54
CA LYS A 84 8.51 6.97 -11.14
C LYS A 84 8.74 5.58 -10.52
N ARG A 85 9.98 5.15 -10.32
CA ARG A 85 10.29 3.80 -9.83
C ARG A 85 10.02 3.65 -8.33
N LEU A 86 10.47 4.62 -7.53
CA LEU A 86 10.39 4.55 -6.07
C LEU A 86 9.02 4.99 -5.52
N PHE A 87 8.45 6.06 -6.07
CA PHE A 87 7.22 6.66 -5.55
C PHE A 87 5.99 6.38 -6.44
N ARG A 88 6.17 5.67 -7.56
CA ARG A 88 5.09 5.36 -8.52
C ARG A 88 4.36 6.60 -9.02
N MET A 89 5.07 7.73 -9.08
CA MET A 89 4.53 8.96 -9.63
C MET A 89 4.48 8.92 -11.16
N PRO A 90 3.47 9.55 -11.78
CA PRO A 90 3.48 9.79 -13.22
C PRO A 90 4.64 10.72 -13.60
N ILE A 91 5.02 10.68 -14.88
CA ILE A 91 6.16 11.44 -15.42
C ILE A 91 5.96 12.94 -15.22
N GLU A 92 4.74 13.46 -15.38
CA GLU A 92 4.51 14.91 -15.22
C GLU A 92 4.78 15.39 -13.79
N LYS A 93 4.38 14.60 -12.78
CA LYS A 93 4.65 14.91 -11.37
C LYS A 93 6.14 14.78 -11.05
N GLY A 94 6.81 13.75 -11.57
CA GLY A 94 8.26 13.60 -11.42
C GLY A 94 9.03 14.80 -11.99
N PHE A 95 8.57 15.34 -13.12
CA PHE A 95 9.15 16.54 -13.72
C PHE A 95 8.92 17.81 -12.90
N GLN A 96 7.76 17.94 -12.26
CA GLN A 96 7.50 19.04 -11.33
C GLN A 96 8.45 18.99 -10.13
N VAL A 97 8.63 17.82 -9.53
CA VAL A 97 9.59 17.63 -8.42
C VAL A 97 11.01 17.97 -8.87
N ALA A 98 11.42 17.52 -10.06
CA ALA A 98 12.76 17.79 -10.55
C ALA A 98 13.01 19.30 -10.76
N LYS A 99 12.02 20.03 -11.28
CA LYS A 99 12.06 21.50 -11.36
C LYS A 99 12.11 22.17 -9.99
N GLU A 100 11.35 21.65 -9.03
CA GLU A 100 11.31 22.21 -7.68
C GLU A 100 12.65 22.07 -6.98
N VAL A 101 13.30 20.90 -7.10
CA VAL A 101 14.66 20.67 -6.59
C VAL A 101 15.67 21.62 -7.24
N ASP A 102 15.68 21.72 -8.57
CA ASP A 102 16.61 22.58 -9.31
C ASP A 102 16.45 24.07 -8.97
N SER A 103 15.21 24.53 -8.78
CA SER A 103 14.93 25.95 -8.48
C SER A 103 15.06 26.33 -7.01
N SER A 104 14.69 25.44 -6.10
CA SER A 104 14.60 25.71 -4.65
C SER A 104 15.75 25.08 -3.85
N GLY A 105 16.56 24.22 -4.47
CA GLY A 105 17.60 23.41 -3.83
C GLY A 105 17.06 22.22 -3.03
N ARG A 106 15.74 22.14 -2.83
CA ARG A 106 15.05 21.06 -2.10
C ARG A 106 13.63 20.87 -2.61
N ALA A 107 13.13 19.64 -2.56
CA ALA A 107 11.72 19.35 -2.81
C ALA A 107 11.18 18.25 -1.90
N ILE A 108 9.89 18.34 -1.56
CA ILE A 108 9.20 17.32 -0.77
C ILE A 108 8.66 16.25 -1.73
N CYS A 109 9.19 15.03 -1.61
CA CYS A 109 8.79 13.92 -2.47
C CYS A 109 7.52 13.24 -1.95
N MET A 110 7.43 13.00 -0.64
CA MET A 110 6.31 12.31 -0.03
C MET A 110 6.20 12.65 1.45
N THR A 111 4.97 12.64 1.97
CA THR A 111 4.66 12.82 3.38
C THR A 111 4.03 11.56 3.94
N THR A 112 4.64 10.91 4.93
CA THR A 112 4.18 9.61 5.43
C THR A 112 4.59 9.33 6.89
N THR A 113 4.43 8.11 7.38
CA THR A 113 4.93 7.68 8.70
C THR A 113 6.46 7.62 8.73
N LEU A 114 7.06 7.71 9.92
CA LEU A 114 8.52 7.70 10.08
C LEU A 114 9.18 6.50 9.37
N GLU A 115 8.69 5.30 9.65
CA GLU A 115 9.24 4.05 9.11
C GLU A 115 9.26 4.02 7.58
N LEU A 116 8.17 4.46 6.94
CA LEU A 116 8.10 4.48 5.48
C LEU A 116 8.96 5.61 4.89
N ALA A 117 9.07 6.74 5.59
CA ALA A 117 9.94 7.84 5.17
C ALA A 117 11.43 7.43 5.21
N GLU A 118 11.86 6.73 6.27
CA GLU A 118 13.21 6.17 6.39
C GLU A 118 13.50 5.16 5.28
N LEU A 119 12.58 4.23 5.04
CA LEU A 119 12.72 3.25 3.96
C LEU A 119 12.87 3.93 2.59
N LYS A 120 12.08 4.99 2.33
CA LYS A 120 12.13 5.71 1.05
C LYS A 120 13.41 6.52 0.89
N ARG A 121 13.90 7.14 1.95
CA ARG A 121 15.21 7.80 1.97
C ARG A 121 16.31 6.80 1.61
N ASP A 122 16.32 5.64 2.26
CA ASP A 122 17.36 4.63 2.02
C ASP A 122 17.26 4.06 0.60
N GLN A 123 16.04 3.93 0.05
CA GLN A 123 15.82 3.58 -1.35
C GLN A 123 16.37 4.63 -2.33
N ILE A 124 16.29 5.92 -1.99
CA ILE A 124 16.89 7.00 -2.79
C ILE A 124 18.41 6.87 -2.77
N HIS A 125 19.02 6.69 -1.60
CA HIS A 125 20.48 6.53 -1.47
C HIS A 125 21.00 5.27 -2.17
N ALA A 126 20.18 4.22 -2.25
CA ALA A 126 20.52 2.95 -2.90
C ALA A 126 20.17 2.92 -4.40
N PHE A 127 19.57 3.97 -4.98
CA PHE A 127 19.07 3.95 -6.36
C PHE A 127 20.19 3.78 -7.39
N GLY A 128 21.41 4.20 -7.06
CA GLY A 128 22.58 4.16 -7.91
C GLY A 128 22.96 5.52 -8.51
N LYS A 129 23.91 5.50 -9.44
CA LYS A 129 24.40 6.69 -10.14
C LYS A 129 23.50 7.06 -11.33
N ASP A 130 23.62 8.29 -11.80
CA ASP A 130 23.07 8.67 -13.09
C ASP A 130 23.90 8.06 -14.24
N GLU A 131 23.26 7.22 -15.06
CA GLU A 131 23.90 6.59 -16.23
C GLU A 131 24.26 7.60 -17.32
N LEU A 132 23.56 8.74 -17.37
CA LEU A 132 23.79 9.79 -18.37
C LEU A 132 25.04 10.62 -18.07
N LEU A 133 25.55 10.56 -16.83
CA LEU A 133 26.65 11.38 -16.34
C LEU A 133 27.81 10.51 -15.83
N PRO A 134 28.88 10.32 -16.63
CA PRO A 134 30.01 9.46 -16.27
C PRO A 134 30.74 9.86 -14.98
N ARG A 135 30.66 11.15 -14.59
CA ARG A 135 31.27 11.69 -13.37
C ARG A 135 30.49 11.35 -12.10
N CYS A 136 29.23 10.97 -12.24
CA CYS A 136 28.30 10.74 -11.14
C CYS A 136 28.68 9.44 -10.42
N LYS A 137 29.13 9.54 -9.16
CA LYS A 137 29.63 8.39 -8.40
C LYS A 137 28.54 7.66 -7.60
N GLY A 138 27.40 8.30 -7.37
CA GLY A 138 26.35 7.77 -6.51
C GLY A 138 24.99 8.45 -6.69
N SER A 139 24.08 8.14 -5.77
CA SER A 139 22.73 8.69 -5.75
C SER A 139 22.66 10.10 -5.16
N MET A 140 21.56 10.78 -5.45
CA MET A 140 21.22 12.07 -4.83
C MET A 140 21.02 11.95 -3.32
N SER A 141 21.26 13.06 -2.62
CA SER A 141 21.08 13.16 -1.18
C SER A 141 19.62 13.37 -0.80
N ALA A 142 19.20 12.72 0.28
CA ALA A 142 17.83 12.81 0.80
C ALA A 142 17.83 12.79 2.33
N THR A 143 16.93 13.57 2.94
CA THR A 143 16.72 13.63 4.39
C THR A 143 15.24 13.47 4.73
N ILE A 144 14.94 13.26 6.01
CA ILE A 144 13.57 13.25 6.52
C ILE A 144 13.42 14.31 7.60
N GLU A 145 12.32 15.05 7.57
CA GLU A 145 11.98 16.07 8.55
C GLU A 145 10.55 15.86 9.05
N PRO A 146 10.24 16.10 10.34
CA PRO A 146 8.86 16.10 10.80
C PRO A 146 8.03 17.14 10.04
N ALA A 147 6.85 16.75 9.59
CA ALA A 147 5.86 17.68 9.07
C ALA A 147 5.25 18.45 10.25
N GLU A 148 5.63 19.72 10.39
CA GLU A 148 4.95 20.62 11.32
C GLU A 148 3.50 20.79 10.84
N GLY A 149 2.55 20.53 11.74
CA GLY A 149 1.11 20.58 11.47
C GLY A 149 0.40 21.58 12.37
#